data_AF-A0A6C1B7C7-F1
#
_entry.id   AF-A0A6C1B7C7-F1
#
_cell.length_a   1.000
_cell.length_b   1.000
_cell.length_c   1.000
_cell.angle_alpha   90.00
_cell.angle_beta   90.00
_cell.angle_gamma   90.00
#
_symmetry.space_group_name_H-M   'P 1'
#
loop_
_entity.id
_entity.type
_entity.pdbx_description
1 polymer ?
#
loop_
_entity_poly.entity_id
_entity_poly.type
_entity_poly.pdbx_seq_one_letter_code
_entity_poly.pdbx_strand_id
1 'polypeptide(L)'
;MHYPVLVTPIRGCSAGLLPGQTTAQIAVLITDPEINQPIVPEALSQTWELKPAEGRVAIAIANGYSVDEITQMNGTTRDTTKTHLRAVYQKHGVNRQTQLAKLLLMGPFRVQF
;
A
#
# COMPACT_ATOMS: atom_id res chain seq x y z
N MET A 1 -10.11 -14.12 16.05
CA MET A 1 -9.13 -13.30 15.32
C MET A 1 -9.72 -12.99 13.95
N HIS A 2 -9.71 -11.74 13.51
CA HIS A 2 -10.28 -11.33 12.22
C HIS A 2 -9.14 -11.08 11.24
N TYR A 3 -9.05 -11.88 10.18
CA TYR A 3 -8.07 -11.70 9.13
C TYR A 3 -8.71 -10.94 7.96
N PRO A 4 -8.16 -9.79 7.52
CA PRO A 4 -8.58 -9.18 6.28
C PRO A 4 -8.28 -10.13 5.11
N VAL A 5 -9.30 -10.40 4.30
CA VAL A 5 -9.21 -11.22 3.09
C VAL A 5 -9.62 -10.37 1.89
N LEU A 6 -8.76 -10.32 0.88
CA LEU A 6 -9.07 -9.73 -0.43
C LEU A 6 -9.31 -10.85 -1.43
N VAL A 7 -10.45 -10.81 -2.12
CA VAL A 7 -10.78 -11.74 -3.19
C VAL A 7 -10.88 -10.96 -4.49
N THR A 8 -10.09 -11.35 -5.49
CA THR A 8 -10.13 -10.71 -6.82
C THR A 8 -10.37 -11.75 -7.91
N PRO A 9 -11.26 -11.48 -8.88
CA PRO A 9 -11.38 -12.33 -10.05
C PRO A 9 -10.14 -12.14 -10.91
N ILE A 10 -9.51 -13.25 -11.29
CA ILE A 10 -8.42 -13.25 -12.26
C ILE A 10 -8.96 -13.80 -13.57
N ARG A 11 -8.57 -13.17 -14.69
CA ARG A 11 -8.97 -13.64 -16.02
C ARG A 11 -8.55 -15.11 -16.13
N GLY A 12 -9.54 -15.98 -16.29
CA GLY A 12 -9.29 -17.41 -16.42
C GLY A 12 -8.35 -17.64 -17.59
N CYS A 13 -7.17 -18.19 -17.33
CA CYS A 13 -6.36 -18.76 -18.38
C CYS A 13 -7.10 -20.01 -18.88
N SER A 14 -7.29 -20.14 -20.19
CA SER A 14 -7.92 -21.32 -20.80
C SER A 14 -6.96 -22.51 -20.68
N ALA A 15 -6.82 -23.04 -19.48
CA ALA A 15 -6.06 -24.24 -19.15
C ALA A 15 -6.98 -25.47 -19.05
N GLY A 16 -8.14 -25.41 -19.72
CA GLY A 16 -9.02 -26.57 -19.83
C GLY A 16 -8.43 -27.60 -20.79
N LEU A 17 -8.53 -28.88 -20.42
CA LEU A 17 -8.16 -30.02 -21.27
C LEU A 17 -9.01 -30.10 -22.57
N LEU A 18 -10.11 -29.32 -22.64
CA LEU A 18 -11.07 -29.28 -23.73
C LEU A 18 -11.23 -27.83 -24.26
N PRO A 19 -11.32 -27.61 -25.58
CA PRO A 19 -11.56 -26.29 -26.17
C PRO A 19 -12.90 -25.70 -25.68
N GLY A 20 -12.90 -24.42 -25.28
CA GLY A 20 -14.13 -23.67 -24.99
C GLY A 20 -14.59 -23.62 -23.53
N GLN A 21 -13.86 -24.20 -22.58
CA GLN A 21 -14.15 -24.01 -21.15
C GLN A 21 -13.37 -22.80 -20.60
N THR A 22 -14.09 -21.72 -20.32
CA THR A 22 -13.57 -20.61 -19.51
C THR A 22 -13.78 -20.92 -18.04
N THR A 23 -12.75 -21.40 -17.35
CA THR A 23 -12.82 -21.62 -15.91
C THR A 23 -12.66 -20.28 -15.19
N ALA A 24 -13.64 -19.90 -14.38
CA ALA A 24 -13.50 -18.75 -13.48
C ALA A 24 -12.40 -19.04 -12.46
N GLN A 25 -11.43 -18.14 -12.37
CA GLN A 25 -10.32 -18.23 -11.43
C GLN A 25 -10.38 -17.05 -10.46
N ILE A 26 -10.04 -17.30 -9.20
CA ILE A 26 -9.97 -16.27 -8.16
C ILE A 26 -8.60 -16.30 -7.51
N ALA A 27 -8.09 -15.13 -7.18
CA ALA A 27 -6.95 -14.97 -6.27
C ALA A 27 -7.48 -14.59 -4.89
N VAL A 28 -7.00 -15.29 -3.85
CA VAL A 28 -7.32 -15.01 -2.45
C VAL A 28 -6.04 -14.57 -1.75
N LEU A 29 -6.03 -13.34 -1.25
CA LEU A 29 -4.95 -12.82 -0.42
C LEU A 29 -5.43 -12.75 1.03
N ILE A 30 -4.66 -13.37 1.92
CA ILE A 30 -4.89 -13.36 3.36
C ILE A 30 -3.73 -12.60 3.99
N THR A 31 -4.03 -11.53 4.70
CA THR A 31 -3.03 -10.75 5.43
C THR A 31 -3.24 -10.97 6.92
N ASP A 32 -2.19 -11.37 7.62
CA ASP A 32 -2.20 -11.46 9.08
C ASP A 32 -1.96 -10.07 9.67
N PRO A 33 -2.93 -9.45 10.36
CA PRO A 33 -2.76 -8.13 10.96
C PRO A 33 -1.80 -8.13 12.16
N GLU A 34 -1.53 -9.29 12.76
CA GLU A 34 -0.57 -9.44 13.86
C GLU A 34 0.88 -9.54 13.35
N ILE A 35 1.05 -9.88 12.06
CA ILE A 35 2.37 -9.89 11.42
C ILE A 35 2.69 -8.46 10.98
N ASN A 36 3.44 -7.75 11.81
CA ASN A 36 4.13 -6.51 11.44
C ASN A 36 5.26 -6.81 10.44
N GLN A 37 4.90 -7.04 9.18
CA GLN A 37 5.89 -7.03 8.10
C GLN A 37 6.23 -5.57 7.77
N PRO A 38 7.47 -5.12 8.01
CA PRO A 38 7.86 -3.77 7.67
C PRO A 38 7.74 -3.58 6.16
N ILE A 39 7.00 -2.55 5.74
CA ILE A 39 6.86 -2.28 4.31
C ILE A 39 8.21 -1.80 3.78
N VAL A 40 8.79 -2.58 2.87
CA VAL A 40 10.11 -2.32 2.28
C VAL A 40 10.03 -1.10 1.35
N PRO A 41 10.87 -0.07 1.53
CA PRO A 41 10.80 1.18 0.78
C PRO A 41 10.84 1.02 -0.74
N GLU A 42 11.66 0.08 -1.20
CA GLU A 42 11.91 -0.18 -2.61
C GLU A 42 10.63 -0.69 -3.30
N ALA A 43 9.88 -1.56 -2.63
CA ALA A 43 8.62 -2.10 -3.14
C ALA A 43 7.53 -1.01 -3.29
N LEU A 44 7.53 -0.02 -2.39
CA LEU A 44 6.56 1.07 -2.48
C LEU A 44 6.89 2.08 -3.60
N SER A 45 8.17 2.42 -3.74
CA SER A 45 8.59 3.44 -4.70
C SER A 45 8.27 3.08 -6.15
N GLN A 46 8.42 1.80 -6.52
CA GLN A 46 8.13 1.29 -7.86
C GLN A 46 6.63 1.23 -8.14
N THR A 47 5.80 0.94 -7.13
CA THR A 47 4.37 0.67 -7.35
C THR A 47 3.48 1.92 -7.20
N TRP A 48 3.93 2.92 -6.46
CA TRP A 48 3.12 4.10 -6.14
C TRP A 48 3.67 5.42 -6.71
N GLU A 49 4.69 5.40 -7.58
CA GLU A 49 5.28 6.60 -8.22
C GLU A 49 5.65 7.70 -7.19
N LEU A 50 6.13 7.26 -6.02
CA LEU A 50 6.52 8.14 -4.93
C LEU A 50 7.94 8.64 -5.13
N LYS A 51 8.17 9.94 -4.88
CA LYS A 51 9.54 10.47 -4.78
C LYS A 51 10.22 9.86 -3.55
N PRO A 52 11.56 9.75 -3.52
CA PRO A 52 12.27 9.15 -2.39
C PRO A 52 11.94 9.76 -1.02
N ALA A 53 11.76 11.09 -0.96
CA ALA A 53 11.36 11.77 0.27
C ALA A 53 9.91 11.49 0.67
N GLU A 54 9.01 11.38 -0.31
CA GLU A 54 7.59 11.04 -0.10
C GLU A 54 7.45 9.60 0.41
N GLY A 55 8.18 8.65 -0.20
CA GLY A 55 8.20 7.25 0.20
C GLY A 55 8.65 7.06 1.64
N ARG A 56 9.76 7.70 2.05
CA ARG A 56 10.27 7.64 3.44
C ARG A 56 9.23 8.05 4.47
N VAL A 57 8.51 9.15 4.20
CA VAL A 57 7.46 9.62 5.11
C VAL A 57 6.25 8.68 5.09
N ALA A 58 5.81 8.23 3.91
CA ALA A 58 4.69 7.30 3.77
C ALA A 58 4.91 5.97 4.51
N ILE A 59 6.12 5.40 4.41
CA ILE A 59 6.54 4.16 5.09
C ILE A 59 6.51 4.34 6.60
N ALA A 60 7.09 5.43 7.09
CA ALA A 60 7.15 5.66 8.51
C ALA A 60 5.74 5.80 9.11
N ILE A 61 4.83 6.46 8.39
CA ILE A 61 3.42 6.54 8.76
C ILE A 61 2.75 5.17 8.75
N ALA A 62 3.02 4.34 7.75
CA ALA A 62 2.48 2.98 7.65
C ALA A 62 2.98 2.07 8.78
N ASN A 63 4.23 2.25 9.23
CA ASN A 63 4.82 1.57 10.38
C ASN A 63 4.35 2.14 11.73
N GLY A 64 3.47 3.15 11.74
CA GLY A 64 2.89 3.72 12.96
C GLY A 64 3.67 4.87 13.60
N TYR A 65 4.74 5.37 12.96
CA TYR A 65 5.47 6.53 13.46
C TYR A 65 4.64 7.81 13.36
N SER A 66 4.74 8.66 14.38
CA SER A 66 4.19 10.00 14.40
C SER A 66 5.01 10.96 13.53
N VAL A 67 4.40 12.09 13.15
CA VAL A 67 5.09 13.13 12.37
C VAL A 67 6.33 13.66 13.09
N ASP A 68 6.29 13.72 14.43
CA ASP A 68 7.42 14.18 15.24
C ASP A 68 8.58 13.19 15.23
N GLU A 69 8.30 11.90 15.39
CA GLU A 69 9.32 10.85 15.28
C GLU A 69 9.94 10.84 13.88
N ILE A 70 9.13 11.05 12.84
CA ILE A 70 9.61 11.13 11.45
C ILE A 70 10.54 12.33 11.24
N THR A 71 10.21 13.49 11.82
CA THR A 71 11.08 14.67 11.74
C THR A 71 12.43 14.42 12.39
N GLN A 72 12.44 13.74 13.54
CA GLN A 72 13.65 13.38 14.26
C GLN A 72 14.49 12.34 13.50
N MET A 73 13.85 11.33 12.93
CA MET A 73 14.53 10.27 12.15
C MET A 73 15.13 10.79 10.83
N ASN A 74 14.41 11.68 10.13
CA ASN A 74 14.83 12.19 8.82
C ASN A 74 15.65 13.48 8.90
N GLY A 75 15.82 14.08 10.09
CA GLY A 75 16.50 15.37 10.26
C GLY A 75 15.78 16.53 9.52
N THR A 76 14.46 16.45 9.41
CA THR A 76 13.63 17.44 8.66
C THR A 76 12.73 18.23 9.60
N THR A 77 12.25 19.40 9.19
CA THR A 77 11.28 20.17 9.99
C THR A 77 9.86 19.63 9.81
N ARG A 78 8.98 19.92 10.78
CA ARG A 78 7.56 19.57 10.71
C ARG A 78 6.89 20.06 9.43
N ASP A 79 7.22 21.26 8.97
CA ASP A 79 6.62 21.84 7.76
C ASP A 79 7.08 21.12 6.49
N THR A 80 8.35 20.70 6.42
CA THR A 80 8.86 19.89 5.32
C THR A 80 8.19 18.52 5.29
N THR A 81 8.07 17.84 6.43
CA THR A 81 7.36 16.54 6.53
C THR A 81 5.89 16.67 6.17
N LYS A 82 5.20 17.72 6.62
CA LYS A 82 3.80 18.01 6.24
C LYS A 82 3.67 18.30 4.75
N THR A 83 4.65 18.96 4.14
CA THR A 83 4.67 19.23 2.69
C THR A 83 4.78 17.93 1.90
N HIS A 84 5.68 17.02 2.29
CA HIS A 84 5.76 15.70 1.70
C HIS A 84 4.46 14.89 1.88
N LEU A 85 3.84 14.93 3.07
CA LEU A 85 2.54 14.29 3.30
C LEU A 85 1.43 14.85 2.42
N ARG A 86 1.35 16.18 2.25
CA ARG A 86 0.37 16.80 1.35
C ARG A 86 0.55 16.34 -0.09
N ALA A 87 1.79 16.24 -0.57
CA ALA A 87 2.06 15.74 -1.91
C ALA A 87 1.61 14.27 -2.07
N VAL A 88 1.90 13.42 -1.07
CA VAL A 88 1.44 12.02 -1.03
C VAL A 88 -0.09 11.94 -1.02
N TYR A 89 -0.75 12.74 -0.19
CA TYR A 89 -2.20 12.81 -0.08
C TYR A 89 -2.87 13.22 -1.39
N GLN A 90 -2.36 14.26 -2.05
CA GLN A 90 -2.86 14.69 -3.36
C GLN A 90 -2.66 13.62 -4.44
N LYS A 91 -1.50 12.96 -4.47
CA LYS A 91 -1.22 11.89 -5.45
C LYS A 91 -2.12 10.67 -5.28
N HIS A 92 -2.52 10.35 -4.05
CA HIS A 92 -3.28 9.14 -3.76
C HIS A 92 -4.74 9.38 -3.36
N GLY A 93 -5.23 10.62 -3.42
CA GLY A 93 -6.63 10.95 -3.14
C GLY A 93 -7.06 10.69 -1.69
N VAL A 94 -6.12 10.66 -0.75
CA VAL A 94 -6.39 10.43 0.69
C VAL A 94 -6.17 11.71 1.47
N ASN A 95 -6.97 11.96 2.51
CA ASN A 95 -6.90 13.20 3.31
C ASN A 95 -6.54 12.96 4.78
N ARG A 96 -6.36 11.69 5.18
CA ARG A 96 -6.07 11.32 6.58
C ARG A 96 -4.88 10.38 6.65
N GLN A 97 -4.06 10.57 7.68
CA GLN A 97 -2.91 9.73 7.98
C GLN A 97 -3.28 8.25 8.12
N THR A 98 -4.41 7.97 8.77
CA THR A 98 -4.95 6.61 8.92
C THR A 98 -5.45 6.00 7.62
N GLN A 99 -5.95 6.82 6.68
CA GLN A 99 -6.33 6.35 5.34
C GLN A 99 -5.08 6.01 4.53
N LEU A 100 -4.02 6.83 4.61
CA LEU A 100 -2.75 6.54 3.95
C LEU A 100 -2.14 5.26 4.52
N ALA A 101 -2.05 5.11 5.85
CA ALA A 101 -1.53 3.89 6.48
C ALA A 101 -2.31 2.64 6.02
N LYS A 102 -3.66 2.70 6.03
CA LYS A 102 -4.49 1.62 5.50
C LYS A 102 -4.22 1.31 4.03
N LEU A 103 -4.11 2.33 3.19
CA LEU A 103 -3.85 2.17 1.76
C LEU A 103 -2.52 1.46 1.50
N LEU A 104 -1.48 1.82 2.26
CA LEU A 104 -0.15 1.21 2.11
C LEU A 104 -0.12 -0.22 2.67
N LEU A 105 -0.81 -0.49 3.78
CA LEU A 105 -0.91 -1.81 4.40
C LEU A 105 -1.77 -2.80 3.60
N MET A 106 -2.78 -2.31 2.87
CA MET A 106 -3.59 -3.12 1.95
C MET A 106 -2.82 -3.51 0.66
N GLY A 107 -1.59 -3.02 0.52
CA GLY A 107 -0.66 -3.44 -0.53
C GLY A 107 -0.88 -2.76 -1.89
N PRO A 108 0.00 -3.04 -2.86
CA PRO A 108 0.12 -2.38 -4.18
C PRO A 108 -1.10 -2.53 -5.11
N PHE A 109 -2.19 -3.14 -4.65
CA PHE A 109 -3.28 -3.56 -5.50
C PHE A 109 -4.26 -2.42 -5.76
N ARG A 110 -3.87 -1.51 -6.66
CA ARG A 110 -4.83 -0.82 -7.52
C ARG A 110 -5.56 -1.90 -8.34
N VAL A 111 -6.65 -2.42 -7.82
CA VAL A 111 -7.68 -3.09 -8.62
C VAL A 111 -8.37 -2.03 -9.47
N GLN A 112 -7.71 -1.62 -10.56
CA GLN A 112 -8.37 -0.94 -11.67
C GLN A 112 -9.02 -2.01 -12.55
N PHE A 113 -10.34 -1.93 -12.67
CA PHE A 113 -11.08 -2.52 -13.78
C PHE A 113 -11.06 -1.53 -14.95
#